data_AF-A0A554VAG4-F1
#
_entry.id   AF-A0A554VAG4-F1
#
_cell.length_a   1.000
_cell.length_b   1.000
_cell.length_c   1.000
_cell.angle_alpha   90.00
_cell.angle_beta   90.00
_cell.angle_gamma   90.00
#
_symmetry.space_group_name_H-M   'P 1'
#
loop_
_entity.id
_entity.type
_entity.pdbx_description
1 polymer ?
#
loop_
_entity_poly.entity_id
_entity_poly.type
_entity_poly.pdbx_seq_one_letter_code
_entity_poly.pdbx_strand_id
1 'polypeptide(L)'
;MRLVTIFTLIFPIFVIAQTFELKKPNVAELNEQLKTSNYSKNVVYLYLIHNYKPSSEKFDLIKRNFDSDNFCAFKQKFEYRISYSEAKCKEAGGETTKLILPKTNRESAIQWIELIFKSSPMDIDHGWNGEKTKYGPTDGGAGCYYEITDTEFNTKIDMYCGC
;
A
#
# COMPACT_ATOMS: atom_id res chain seq x y z
N MET A 1 -55.74 -32.92 13.05
CA MET A 1 -55.08 -32.25 11.90
C MET A 1 -53.66 -31.90 12.34
N ARG A 2 -52.64 -32.39 11.62
CA ARG A 2 -51.23 -32.37 12.05
C ARG A 2 -50.70 -30.94 12.22
N LEU A 3 -50.17 -30.60 13.41
CA LEU A 3 -49.31 -29.43 13.60
C LEU A 3 -47.93 -29.76 13.03
N VAL A 4 -47.48 -29.01 12.02
CA VAL A 4 -46.12 -29.08 11.49
C VAL A 4 -45.30 -27.99 12.18
N THR A 5 -44.39 -28.39 13.06
CA THR A 5 -43.45 -27.46 13.72
C THR A 5 -42.20 -27.35 12.85
N ILE A 6 -42.03 -26.23 12.14
CA ILE A 6 -40.82 -25.92 11.37
C ILE A 6 -39.77 -25.41 12.36
N PHE A 7 -38.70 -26.18 12.53
CA PHE A 7 -37.53 -25.80 13.34
C PHE A 7 -36.56 -25.01 12.45
N THR A 8 -36.66 -23.67 12.46
CA THR A 8 -35.69 -22.80 11.79
C THR A 8 -34.39 -22.79 12.58
N LEU A 9 -33.40 -23.52 12.08
CA LEU A 9 -32.05 -23.58 12.64
C LEU A 9 -31.32 -22.28 12.28
N ILE A 10 -31.38 -21.29 13.18
CA ILE A 10 -30.61 -20.05 13.06
C ILE A 10 -29.17 -20.40 13.42
N PHE A 11 -28.36 -20.77 12.41
CA PHE A 11 -26.93 -20.95 12.60
C PHE A 11 -26.33 -19.57 12.88
N PRO A 12 -25.78 -19.28 14.08
CA PRO A 12 -25.06 -18.04 14.28
C PRO A 12 -23.84 -18.07 13.37
N ILE A 13 -23.86 -17.22 12.34
CA ILE A 13 -22.67 -16.96 11.53
C ILE A 13 -21.73 -16.21 12.47
N PHE A 14 -20.88 -16.96 13.18
CA PHE A 14 -19.72 -16.42 13.84
C PHE A 14 -18.80 -15.89 12.72
N VAL A 15 -19.03 -14.64 12.32
CA VAL A 15 -18.07 -13.88 11.53
C VAL A 15 -16.90 -13.66 12.47
N ILE A 16 -15.93 -14.58 12.44
CA ILE A 16 -14.63 -14.34 13.05
C ILE A 16 -14.06 -13.15 12.29
N ALA A 17 -14.13 -11.97 12.90
CA ALA A 17 -13.42 -10.79 12.43
C ALA A 17 -11.92 -11.11 12.58
N GLN A 18 -11.32 -11.72 11.55
CA GLN A 18 -9.89 -11.92 11.50
C GLN A 18 -9.23 -10.54 11.55
N THR A 19 -8.48 -10.29 12.61
CA THR A 19 -7.66 -9.09 12.74
C THR A 19 -6.64 -9.11 11.61
N PHE A 20 -6.63 -8.07 10.77
CA PHE A 20 -5.69 -7.98 9.68
C PHE A 20 -4.27 -7.79 10.21
N GLU A 21 -3.33 -8.61 9.75
CA GLU A 21 -1.91 -8.47 10.05
C GLU A 21 -1.15 -8.05 8.78
N LEU A 22 -0.43 -6.94 8.88
CA LEU A 22 0.39 -6.44 7.79
C LEU A 22 1.67 -7.28 7.68
N LYS A 23 1.86 -7.95 6.54
CA LYS A 23 3.02 -8.81 6.30
C LYS A 23 4.29 -7.98 6.27
N LYS A 24 5.34 -8.45 6.93
CA LYS A 24 6.63 -7.76 6.99
C LYS A 24 7.33 -7.77 5.61
N PRO A 25 7.78 -6.63 5.07
CA PRO A 25 8.49 -6.61 3.79
C PRO A 25 9.80 -7.40 3.83
N ASN A 26 10.06 -8.18 2.78
CA ASN A 26 11.34 -8.84 2.56
C ASN A 26 12.29 -7.88 1.81
N VAL A 27 13.13 -7.18 2.57
CA VAL A 27 14.00 -6.10 2.05
C VAL A 27 14.94 -6.60 0.95
N ALA A 28 15.56 -7.77 1.14
CA ALA A 28 16.53 -8.31 0.18
C ALA A 28 15.86 -8.63 -1.16
N GLU A 29 14.71 -9.31 -1.11
CA GLU A 29 13.93 -9.68 -2.29
C GLU A 29 13.40 -8.45 -3.04
N LEU A 30 12.85 -7.47 -2.31
CA LEU A 30 12.36 -6.23 -2.93
C LEU A 30 13.50 -5.45 -3.60
N ASN A 31 14.66 -5.36 -2.94
CA ASN A 31 15.83 -4.67 -3.48
C ASN A 31 16.35 -5.34 -4.77
N GLU A 32 16.41 -6.67 -4.79
CA GLU A 32 16.82 -7.44 -5.97
C GLU A 32 15.87 -7.18 -7.15
N GLN A 33 14.56 -7.23 -6.92
CA GLN A 33 13.58 -7.01 -7.98
C GLN A 33 13.57 -5.58 -8.51
N LEU A 34 13.79 -4.59 -7.65
CA LEU A 34 13.96 -3.20 -8.07
C LEU A 34 15.15 -3.09 -9.02
N LYS A 35 16.30 -3.66 -8.65
CA LYS A 35 17.49 -3.72 -9.51
C LYS A 35 17.21 -4.41 -10.85
N THR A 36 16.58 -5.59 -10.84
CA THR A 36 16.25 -6.33 -12.07
C THR A 36 15.30 -5.55 -12.98
N SER A 37 14.39 -4.76 -12.40
CA SER A 37 13.48 -3.89 -13.17
C SER A 37 14.08 -2.56 -13.59
N ASN A 38 15.37 -2.31 -13.33
CA ASN A 38 16.01 -0.99 -13.47
C ASN A 38 15.20 0.12 -12.78
N TYR A 39 14.65 -0.18 -11.60
CA TYR A 39 13.85 0.74 -10.77
C TYR A 39 12.60 1.31 -11.47
N SER A 40 12.13 0.66 -12.55
CA SER A 40 10.91 1.09 -13.28
C SER A 40 9.60 0.80 -12.54
N LYS A 41 9.66 -0.08 -11.53
CA LYS A 41 8.51 -0.52 -10.73
C LYS A 41 8.50 0.15 -9.36
N ASN A 42 7.30 0.49 -8.90
CA ASN A 42 7.08 1.00 -7.55
C ASN A 42 7.31 -0.12 -6.51
N VAL A 43 8.11 0.16 -5.47
CA VAL A 43 8.46 -0.81 -4.41
C VAL A 43 7.24 -1.29 -3.62
N VAL A 44 6.24 -0.42 -3.40
CA VAL A 44 5.00 -0.76 -2.70
C VAL A 44 4.15 -1.70 -3.55
N TYR A 45 4.07 -1.43 -4.86
CA TYR A 45 3.36 -2.33 -5.77
C TYR A 45 4.01 -3.71 -5.81
N LEU A 46 5.35 -3.78 -5.90
CA LEU A 46 6.10 -5.03 -5.80
C LEU A 46 5.78 -5.76 -4.50
N TYR A 47 5.87 -5.09 -3.36
CA TYR A 47 5.51 -5.67 -2.07
C TYR A 47 4.10 -6.28 -2.10
N LEU A 48 3.11 -5.57 -2.63
CA LEU A 48 1.72 -6.05 -2.64
C LEU A 48 1.53 -7.29 -3.50
N ILE A 49 2.05 -7.32 -4.73
CA ILE A 49 1.85 -8.47 -5.63
C ILE A 49 2.55 -9.75 -5.15
N HIS A 50 3.57 -9.62 -4.30
CA HIS A 50 4.27 -10.76 -3.68
C HIS A 50 3.59 -11.26 -2.40
N ASN A 51 2.94 -10.36 -1.67
CA ASN A 51 2.42 -10.67 -0.35
C ASN A 51 0.91 -10.89 -0.32
N TYR A 52 0.18 -10.39 -1.31
CA TYR A 52 -1.28 -10.40 -1.34
C TYR A 52 -1.80 -10.75 -2.74
N LYS A 53 -2.78 -11.65 -2.79
CA LYS A 53 -3.45 -11.98 -4.05
C LYS A 53 -4.26 -10.77 -4.57
N PRO A 54 -4.12 -10.36 -5.84
CA PRO A 54 -5.01 -9.36 -6.43
C PRO A 54 -6.48 -9.84 -6.37
N SER A 55 -7.37 -8.94 -5.95
CA SER A 55 -8.82 -9.16 -5.93
C SER A 55 -9.55 -8.39 -7.04
N SER A 56 -8.82 -7.58 -7.79
CA SER A 56 -9.28 -6.94 -9.02
C SER A 56 -8.17 -6.91 -10.07
N GLU A 57 -8.59 -6.78 -11.33
CA GLU A 57 -7.73 -6.22 -12.37
C GLU A 57 -7.34 -4.77 -12.03
N LYS A 58 -6.36 -4.22 -12.74
CA LYS A 58 -6.07 -2.78 -12.66
C LYS A 58 -7.22 -1.98 -13.25
N PHE A 59 -7.59 -0.89 -12.60
CA PHE A 59 -8.68 0.01 -13.02
C PHE A 59 -8.28 1.48 -12.83
N ASP A 60 -9.14 2.41 -13.26
CA ASP A 60 -8.87 3.86 -13.28
C ASP A 60 -7.53 4.19 -13.96
N LEU A 61 -7.32 3.57 -15.12
CA LEU A 61 -6.09 3.63 -15.89
C LEU A 61 -5.93 4.99 -16.57
N ILE A 62 -4.80 5.66 -16.35
CA ILE A 62 -4.45 6.91 -17.04
C ILE A 62 -3.20 6.67 -17.89
N LYS A 63 -3.25 7.07 -19.16
CA LYS A 63 -2.09 7.06 -20.07
C LYS A 63 -1.45 8.44 -20.15
N ARG A 64 -0.15 8.50 -20.44
CA ARG A 64 0.51 9.75 -20.80
C ARG A 64 0.13 10.09 -22.25
N ASN A 65 -0.14 11.36 -22.55
CA ASN A 65 -0.63 11.81 -23.86
C ASN A 65 0.29 11.50 -25.06
N PHE A 66 1.53 11.04 -24.83
CA PHE A 66 2.55 10.85 -25.86
C PHE A 66 3.12 9.43 -25.96
N ASP A 67 2.67 8.48 -25.12
CA ASP A 67 3.20 7.11 -25.13
C ASP A 67 2.06 6.11 -24.90
N SER A 68 1.67 5.36 -25.94
CA SER A 68 0.39 4.64 -26.01
C SER A 68 0.33 3.37 -25.18
N ASP A 69 1.47 2.84 -24.76
CA ASP A 69 1.56 1.45 -24.30
C ASP A 69 1.76 1.32 -22.79
N ASN A 70 2.04 2.42 -22.08
CA ASN A 70 2.28 2.41 -20.64
C ASN A 70 1.33 3.34 -19.88
N PHE A 71 0.55 2.76 -18.96
CA PHE A 71 -0.26 3.54 -18.02
C PHE A 71 0.65 4.23 -17.00
N CYS A 72 0.42 5.52 -16.79
CA CYS A 72 1.14 6.33 -15.81
C CYS A 72 0.40 6.47 -14.48
N ALA A 73 -0.86 6.01 -14.39
CA ALA A 73 -1.57 5.87 -13.13
C ALA A 73 -2.53 4.68 -13.22
N PHE A 74 -2.73 4.00 -12.09
CA PHE A 74 -3.75 2.97 -11.95
C PHE A 74 -4.15 2.77 -10.49
N LYS A 75 -5.26 2.06 -10.30
CA LYS A 75 -5.67 1.51 -9.02
C LYS A 75 -5.79 -0.01 -9.11
N GLN A 76 -5.57 -0.67 -7.98
CA GLN A 76 -5.79 -2.11 -7.87
C GLN A 76 -6.19 -2.50 -6.44
N LYS A 77 -7.08 -3.49 -6.32
CA LYS A 77 -7.47 -4.07 -5.05
C LYS A 77 -6.81 -5.43 -4.86
N PHE A 78 -6.50 -5.74 -3.60
CA PHE A 78 -5.95 -7.02 -3.18
C PHE A 78 -6.89 -7.68 -2.17
N GLU A 79 -6.60 -8.91 -1.79
CA GLU A 79 -7.26 -9.58 -0.67
C GLU A 79 -7.19 -8.74 0.62
N TYR A 80 -8.02 -9.10 1.60
CA TYR A 80 -8.21 -8.33 2.83
C TYR A 80 -8.66 -6.89 2.62
N ARG A 81 -9.27 -6.55 1.46
CA ARG A 81 -9.76 -5.18 1.16
C ARG A 81 -8.64 -4.12 1.10
N ILE A 82 -7.40 -4.53 0.85
CA ILE A 82 -6.31 -3.58 0.59
C ILE A 82 -6.55 -2.88 -0.74
N SER A 83 -6.40 -1.56 -0.77
CA SER A 83 -6.50 -0.75 -1.99
C SER A 83 -5.21 0.01 -2.24
N TYR A 84 -4.74 -0.06 -3.47
CA TYR A 84 -3.53 0.59 -3.95
C TYR A 84 -3.86 1.56 -5.09
N SER A 85 -3.14 2.67 -5.15
CA SER A 85 -3.11 3.53 -6.33
C SER A 85 -1.75 4.18 -6.51
N GLU A 86 -1.28 4.27 -7.74
CA GLU A 86 -0.10 5.06 -8.13
C GLU A 86 -0.44 6.08 -9.21
N ALA A 87 0.29 7.19 -9.22
CA ALA A 87 0.25 8.19 -10.28
C ALA A 87 1.63 8.83 -10.47
N LYS A 88 2.16 8.72 -11.69
CA LYS A 88 3.45 9.26 -12.16
C LYS A 88 3.31 9.95 -13.53
N CYS A 89 2.13 10.52 -13.78
CA CYS A 89 1.79 11.09 -15.09
C CYS A 89 2.49 12.42 -15.38
N LYS A 90 2.98 13.13 -14.35
CA LYS A 90 3.71 14.39 -14.50
C LYS A 90 5.18 14.12 -14.74
N GLU A 91 5.74 14.61 -15.85
CA GLU A 91 7.14 14.37 -16.26
C GLU A 91 8.18 14.83 -15.23
N ALA A 92 7.87 15.87 -14.45
CA ALA A 92 8.72 16.40 -13.38
C ALA A 92 8.02 16.45 -12.00
N GLY A 93 6.86 15.80 -11.84
CA GLY A 93 5.99 15.98 -10.68
C GLY A 93 6.10 14.91 -9.59
N GLY A 94 7.14 14.07 -9.66
CA GLY A 94 7.30 12.93 -8.77
C GLY A 94 6.26 11.82 -8.98
N GLU A 95 6.31 10.83 -8.10
CA GLU A 95 5.39 9.71 -8.02
C GLU A 95 4.57 9.82 -6.74
N THR A 96 3.24 9.82 -6.87
CA THR A 96 2.33 9.71 -5.73
C THR A 96 1.81 8.28 -5.66
N THR A 97 1.87 7.68 -4.47
CA THR A 97 1.28 6.39 -4.19
C THR A 97 0.38 6.50 -2.96
N LYS A 98 -0.76 5.82 -2.97
CA LYS A 98 -1.66 5.72 -1.83
C LYS A 98 -1.97 4.26 -1.55
N LEU A 99 -1.79 3.87 -0.29
CA LEU A 99 -2.09 2.54 0.21
C LEU A 99 -3.15 2.67 1.30
N ILE A 100 -4.27 1.96 1.14
CA ILE A 100 -5.33 1.86 2.14
C ILE A 100 -5.36 0.41 2.62
N LEU A 101 -5.02 0.23 3.88
CA LEU A 101 -5.04 -1.06 4.57
C LEU A 101 -6.28 -1.14 5.47
N PRO A 102 -6.79 -2.35 5.76
CA PRO A 102 -7.59 -2.54 6.97
C PRO A 102 -6.85 -1.97 8.18
N LYS A 103 -7.62 -1.64 9.22
CA LYS A 103 -7.03 -1.11 10.46
C LYS A 103 -5.87 -1.99 10.92
N THR A 104 -4.70 -1.39 11.01
CA THR A 104 -3.47 -2.05 11.47
C THR A 104 -2.91 -1.32 12.70
N ASN A 105 -2.08 -2.02 13.47
CA ASN A 105 -1.35 -1.39 14.58
C ASN A 105 -0.36 -0.37 14.01
N ARG A 106 -0.28 0.81 14.64
CA ARG A 106 0.65 1.89 14.28
C ARG A 106 2.10 1.40 14.21
N GLU A 107 2.54 0.57 15.16
CA GLU A 107 3.90 0.03 15.19
C GLU A 107 4.18 -0.84 13.96
N SER A 108 3.21 -1.65 13.52
CA SER A 108 3.34 -2.46 12.32
C SER A 108 3.42 -1.60 11.06
N ALA A 109 2.65 -0.50 10.99
CA ALA A 109 2.72 0.45 9.87
C ALA A 109 4.08 1.19 9.83
N ILE A 110 4.59 1.60 10.99
CA ILE A 110 5.91 2.23 11.12
C ILE A 110 7.02 1.29 10.64
N GLN A 111 7.05 0.06 11.17
CA GLN A 111 8.03 -0.94 10.76
C GLN A 111 7.94 -1.28 9.27
N TRP A 112 6.71 -1.34 8.74
CA TRP A 112 6.50 -1.55 7.31
C TRP A 112 7.09 -0.41 6.49
N ILE A 113 6.86 0.86 6.85
CA ILE A 113 7.42 2.02 6.15
C ILE A 113 8.95 1.98 6.17
N GLU A 114 9.55 1.73 7.33
CA GLU A 114 11.01 1.65 7.46
C GLU A 114 11.62 0.56 6.58
N LEU A 115 10.97 -0.60 6.48
CA LEU A 115 11.43 -1.71 5.66
C LEU A 115 11.20 -1.48 4.15
N ILE A 116 10.09 -0.83 3.79
CA ILE A 116 9.85 -0.40 2.40
C ILE A 116 10.91 0.61 1.97
N PHE A 117 11.18 1.63 2.79
CA PHE A 117 12.22 2.61 2.52
C PHE A 117 13.60 1.95 2.41
N LYS A 118 13.93 1.04 3.33
CA LYS A 118 15.20 0.27 3.30
C LYS A 118 15.34 -0.61 2.05
N SER A 119 14.23 -0.98 1.40
CA SER A 119 14.26 -1.77 0.16
C SER A 119 14.71 -0.95 -1.05
N SER A 120 14.52 0.37 -1.01
CA SER A 120 14.96 1.33 -2.03
C SER A 120 15.59 2.56 -1.37
N PRO A 121 16.74 2.40 -0.69
CA PRO A 121 17.31 3.47 0.11
C PRO A 121 17.77 4.62 -0.78
N MET A 122 17.68 5.83 -0.24
CA MET A 122 18.16 7.07 -0.86
C MET A 122 19.40 7.57 -0.10
N ASP A 123 20.25 8.36 -0.76
CA ASP A 123 21.48 8.90 -0.18
C ASP A 123 21.26 10.05 0.84
N ILE A 124 20.00 10.36 1.13
CA ILE A 124 19.58 11.41 2.07
C ILE A 124 18.98 10.79 3.33
N ASP A 125 19.30 11.38 4.48
CA ASP A 125 18.79 10.92 5.76
C ASP A 125 17.28 11.12 5.86
N HIS A 126 16.57 10.07 6.26
CA HIS A 126 15.14 10.10 6.51
C HIS A 126 14.85 9.79 7.98
N GLY A 127 13.86 10.49 8.54
CA GLY A 127 13.47 10.35 9.92
C GLY A 127 11.97 10.53 10.12
N TRP A 128 11.50 10.04 11.27
CA TRP A 128 10.13 10.29 11.73
C TRP A 128 10.01 11.68 12.35
N ASN A 129 8.85 12.32 12.14
CA ASN A 129 8.46 13.46 12.97
C ASN A 129 8.18 13.01 14.43
N GLY A 130 8.06 13.97 15.35
CA GLY A 130 7.86 13.68 16.78
C GLY A 130 6.61 12.83 17.08
N GLU A 131 5.57 12.95 16.27
CA GLU A 131 4.31 12.20 16.42
C GLU A 131 4.32 10.81 15.75
N LYS A 132 5.38 10.47 15.02
CA LYS A 132 5.49 9.25 14.19
C LYS A 132 4.29 9.07 13.25
N THR A 133 3.88 10.17 12.63
CA THR A 133 2.84 10.24 11.59
C THR A 133 3.43 10.48 10.21
N LYS A 134 4.62 11.09 10.13
CA LYS A 134 5.30 11.39 8.87
C LYS A 134 6.76 10.92 8.91
N TYR A 135 7.18 10.22 7.88
CA TYR A 135 8.57 9.80 7.64
C TYR A 135 9.06 10.44 6.35
N GLY A 136 10.23 11.08 6.37
CA GLY A 136 10.75 11.80 5.19
C GLY A 136 12.15 12.37 5.42
N PRO A 137 12.72 13.06 4.42
CA PRO A 137 14.00 13.75 4.54
C PRO A 137 14.10 14.62 5.79
N THR A 138 15.15 14.46 6.57
CA THR A 138 15.33 15.20 7.85
C THR A 138 15.62 16.68 7.63
N ASP A 139 16.11 17.05 6.45
CA ASP A 139 16.33 18.43 6.02
C ASP A 139 15.09 19.08 5.39
N GLY A 140 14.01 18.32 5.20
CA GLY A 140 12.77 18.77 4.54
C GLY A 140 12.91 19.02 3.04
N GLY A 141 13.97 18.50 2.40
CA GLY A 141 14.26 18.69 0.99
C GLY A 141 13.52 17.74 0.04
N ALA A 142 14.06 17.62 -1.17
CA ALA A 142 13.65 16.63 -2.15
C ALA A 142 13.80 15.20 -1.59
N GLY A 143 12.90 14.29 -1.95
CA GLY A 143 12.96 12.91 -1.46
C GLY A 143 11.61 12.22 -1.41
N CYS A 144 11.56 11.13 -0.64
CA CYS A 144 10.35 10.33 -0.44
C CYS A 144 9.73 10.59 0.93
N TYR A 145 8.47 10.99 0.93
CA TYR A 145 7.66 11.23 2.11
C TYR A 145 6.61 10.13 2.25
N TYR A 146 6.38 9.71 3.49
CA TYR A 146 5.35 8.76 3.89
C TYR A 146 4.53 9.38 5.01
N GLU A 147 3.21 9.33 4.92
CA GLU A 147 2.30 9.88 5.91
C GLU A 147 1.23 8.85 6.29
N ILE A 148 1.13 8.57 7.60
CA ILE A 148 0.14 7.66 8.16
C ILE A 148 -1.07 8.46 8.63
N THR A 149 -2.24 8.18 8.05
CA THR A 149 -3.53 8.66 8.55
C THR A 149 -4.39 7.47 8.98
N ASP A 150 -4.76 7.45 10.25
CA ASP A 150 -5.63 6.43 10.81
C ASP A 150 -7.10 6.86 10.79
N THR A 151 -7.99 5.95 10.41
CA THR A 151 -9.44 6.07 10.65
C THR A 151 -9.90 4.96 11.59
N GLU A 152 -11.20 4.91 11.90
CA GLU A 152 -11.80 3.82 12.69
C GLU A 152 -11.56 2.45 12.03
N PHE A 153 -11.72 2.38 10.71
CA PHE A 153 -11.71 1.10 9.97
C PHE A 153 -10.43 0.83 9.17
N ASN A 154 -9.60 1.85 8.94
CA ASN A 154 -8.48 1.76 8.01
C ASN A 154 -7.23 2.45 8.56
N THR A 155 -6.09 2.04 8.02
CA THR A 155 -4.84 2.78 8.11
C THR A 155 -4.43 3.15 6.70
N LYS A 156 -4.26 4.45 6.44
CA LYS A 156 -3.88 4.99 5.14
C LYS A 156 -2.41 5.38 5.20
N ILE A 157 -1.68 5.07 4.15
CA ILE A 157 -0.29 5.47 3.95
C ILE A 157 -0.21 6.21 2.62
N ASP A 158 -0.05 7.52 2.70
CA ASP A 158 0.16 8.40 1.56
C ASP A 158 1.66 8.58 1.33
N MET A 159 2.10 8.43 0.08
CA MET A 159 3.51 8.42 -0.28
C MET A 159 3.74 9.34 -1.47
N TYR A 160 4.79 10.16 -1.37
CA TYR A 160 5.20 11.06 -2.43
C TYR A 160 6.71 11.04 -2.56
N CYS A 161 7.22 10.71 -3.73
CA CYS A 161 8.64 10.76 -4.06
C CYS A 161 8.86 11.77 -5.19
N GLY A 162 9.65 12.81 -4.96
CA GLY A 162 9.90 13.85 -5.96
C GLY A 162 11.15 14.67 -5.67
N CYS A 163 11.60 15.37 -6.71
CA CYS A 163 12.74 16.29 -6.67
C CYS A 163 12.27 17.75 -6.68
#